data_AF-A0A0L7QSD6-F1
#
_entry.id   AF-A0A0L7QSD6-F1
#
_cell.length_a   1.000
_cell.length_b   1.000
_cell.length_c   1.000
_cell.angle_alpha   90.00
_cell.angle_beta   90.00
_cell.angle_gamma   90.00
#
_symmetry.space_group_name_H-M   'P 1'
#
loop_
_entity.id
_entity.type
_entity.pdbx_description
1 polymer ?
#
loop_
_entity_poly.entity_id
_entity_poly.type
_entity_poly.pdbx_seq_one_letter_code
_entity_poly.pdbx_strand_id
1 'polypeptide(L)'
;MKVIETVNELILNKELKPKNYPGAIHPKKIEQPTWLTGTILTILKDETISPKVIYASSKKLALHLHNRHVPLEAEDIKLKLQEVRSRLQIDDTKHLSNEELLQDPKAKALFRSLCYNWAPISYDKYTCLTYLVGRSVPEYTVLYRIFKEIVDNDKSFIPKTLFDFGSGIGTVMWSASQFWANSIKEYYCVDISSDIQKLSEYLITKATPAINPNYIFYRQFLPSTSIRTYDIVVSAYSLLELLNQKARIETIMKLWQKTEQYLVIVEPGTRVGYKIINEARDFILNYGSEIEGAHVFSPVSKILV
;
A
#
# COMPACT_ATOMS: atom_id res chain seq x y z
N MET A 1 22.06 -14.66 16.61
CA MET A 1 21.96 -13.33 17.25
C MET A 1 23.21 -13.12 18.10
N LYS A 2 24.24 -12.48 17.55
CA LYS A 2 25.36 -11.94 18.31
C LYS A 2 25.37 -10.45 17.99
N VAL A 3 25.07 -9.61 18.97
CA VAL A 3 25.45 -8.21 18.84
C VAL A 3 26.96 -8.23 18.72
N ILE A 4 27.54 -7.63 17.67
CA ILE A 4 28.99 -7.53 17.57
C ILE A 4 29.43 -6.77 18.83
N GLU A 5 30.17 -7.43 19.73
CA GLU A 5 30.53 -6.89 21.05
C GLU A 5 31.11 -5.46 20.94
N THR A 6 31.80 -5.18 19.83
CA THR A 6 32.34 -3.87 19.48
C THR A 6 31.31 -2.75 19.39
N VAL A 7 30.08 -2.98 18.89
CA VAL A 7 29.07 -1.91 18.75
C VAL A 7 28.52 -1.49 20.12
N ASN A 8 28.32 -2.45 21.03
CA ASN A 8 27.88 -2.16 22.39
C ASN A 8 28.95 -1.41 23.18
N GLU A 9 30.23 -1.79 23.02
CA GLU A 9 31.36 -1.07 23.62
C GLU A 9 31.44 0.37 23.13
N LEU A 10 31.27 0.61 21.82
CA LEU A 10 31.30 1.96 21.25
C LEU A 10 30.12 2.84 21.72
N ILE A 11 28.95 2.25 21.98
CA ILE A 11 27.80 2.94 22.57
C ILE A 11 28.05 3.26 24.05
N LEU A 12 28.55 2.28 24.82
CA LEU A 12 28.88 2.43 26.24
C LEU A 12 29.95 3.52 26.45
N ASN A 13 30.95 3.57 25.58
CA ASN A 13 32.04 4.56 25.62
C ASN A 13 31.63 5.94 25.05
N LYS A 14 30.38 6.10 24.59
CA LYS A 14 29.86 7.32 23.91
C LYS A 14 30.63 7.72 22.64
N GLU A 15 31.37 6.79 22.05
CA GLU A 15 32.14 7.00 20.82
C GLU A 15 31.23 6.92 19.59
N LEU A 16 30.11 6.19 19.69
CA LEU A 16 29.09 6.05 18.66
C LEU A 16 27.91 6.99 18.95
N LYS A 17 27.87 8.14 18.26
CA LYS A 17 26.75 9.08 18.37
C LYS A 17 25.51 8.51 17.64
N PRO A 18 24.32 8.43 18.28
CA PRO A 18 23.13 7.81 17.68
C PRO A 18 22.69 8.37 16.32
N LYS A 19 23.07 9.62 16.00
CA LYS A 19 22.74 10.29 14.74
C LYS A 19 23.82 10.17 13.66
N ASN A 20 25.04 9.78 14.01
CA ASN A 20 26.21 9.83 13.13
C ASN A 20 26.93 8.48 13.10
N TYR A 21 26.18 7.38 13.01
CA TYR A 21 26.76 6.05 12.81
C TYR A 21 26.90 5.73 11.32
N PRO A 22 27.82 4.83 10.92
CA PRO A 22 28.05 4.50 9.51
C PRO A 22 26.80 4.02 8.74
N GLY A 23 25.83 3.44 9.43
CA GLY A 23 24.55 3.00 8.86
C GLY A 23 23.45 4.06 8.79
N ALA A 24 23.67 5.26 9.35
CA ALA A 24 22.67 6.31 9.44
C ALA A 24 22.27 6.81 8.05
N ILE A 25 20.97 6.80 7.77
CA ILE A 25 20.42 7.34 6.53
C ILE A 25 19.78 8.70 6.83
N HIS A 26 20.23 9.74 6.15
CA HIS A 26 19.64 11.07 6.20
C HIS A 26 18.82 11.31 4.93
N PRO A 27 17.50 11.04 4.96
CA PRO A 27 16.66 11.24 3.79
C PRO A 27 16.64 12.72 3.40
N LYS A 28 17.00 13.00 2.14
CA LYS A 28 16.85 14.34 1.56
C LYS A 28 15.38 14.61 1.24
N LYS A 29 15.01 15.89 1.19
CA LYS A 29 13.71 16.31 0.67
C LYS A 29 13.59 15.86 -0.78
N ILE A 30 12.50 15.18 -1.10
CA ILE A 30 12.21 14.70 -2.45
C ILE A 30 11.55 15.84 -3.24
N GLU A 31 12.05 16.06 -4.45
CA GLU A 31 11.46 17.00 -5.41
C GLU A 31 10.19 16.40 -6.00
N GLN A 32 9.12 17.20 -6.02
CA GLN A 32 7.84 16.79 -6.57
C GLN A 32 7.86 16.92 -8.09
N PRO A 33 7.11 16.09 -8.84
CA PRO A 33 7.12 16.19 -10.29
C PRO A 33 6.52 17.50 -10.76
N THR A 34 7.31 18.25 -11.53
CA THR A 34 6.98 19.61 -11.95
C THR A 34 5.74 19.68 -12.85
N TRP A 35 5.46 18.60 -13.58
CA TRP A 35 4.31 18.48 -14.47
C TRP A 35 2.97 18.30 -13.73
N LEU A 36 2.99 17.76 -12.52
CA LEU A 36 1.79 17.24 -11.84
C LEU A 36 0.82 18.36 -11.46
N THR A 37 1.32 19.41 -10.80
CA THR A 37 0.46 20.53 -10.36
C THR A 37 -0.21 21.23 -11.53
N GLY A 38 0.54 21.50 -12.61
CA GLY A 38 -0.03 22.11 -13.81
C GLY A 38 -1.09 21.23 -14.45
N THR A 39 -0.83 19.93 -14.54
CA THR A 39 -1.77 18.93 -15.07
C THR A 39 -3.06 18.85 -14.24
N ILE A 40 -2.94 18.82 -12.92
CA ILE A 40 -4.11 18.84 -12.02
C ILE A 40 -4.95 20.11 -12.26
N LEU A 41 -4.32 21.28 -12.32
CA LEU A 41 -5.04 22.55 -12.53
C LEU A 41 -5.75 22.58 -13.89
N THR A 42 -5.13 22.05 -14.94
CA THR A 42 -5.76 21.89 -16.26
C THR A 42 -6.98 20.98 -16.18
N ILE A 43 -6.86 19.78 -15.60
CA ILE A 43 -7.99 18.85 -15.47
C ILE A 43 -9.14 19.50 -14.69
N LEU A 44 -8.85 20.16 -13.56
CA LEU A 44 -9.89 20.80 -12.75
C LEU A 44 -10.62 21.92 -13.51
N LYS A 45 -9.88 22.67 -14.34
CA LYS A 45 -10.47 23.69 -15.20
C LYS A 45 -11.38 23.08 -16.26
N ASP A 46 -10.92 22.04 -16.95
CA ASP A 46 -11.65 21.36 -18.02
C ASP A 46 -12.93 20.70 -17.48
N GLU A 47 -12.87 20.16 -16.27
CA GLU A 47 -14.01 19.57 -15.57
C GLU A 47 -14.90 20.58 -14.84
N THR A 48 -14.58 21.87 -14.92
CA THR A 48 -15.30 22.96 -14.21
C THR A 48 -15.38 22.76 -12.68
N ILE A 49 -14.39 22.11 -12.09
CA ILE A 49 -14.33 21.82 -10.65
C ILE A 49 -13.53 22.91 -9.94
N SER A 50 -14.12 23.51 -8.90
CA SER A 50 -13.42 24.48 -8.04
C SER A 50 -12.25 23.83 -7.27
N PRO A 51 -11.01 24.37 -7.36
CA PRO A 51 -9.88 23.87 -6.60
C PRO A 51 -10.11 23.86 -5.09
N LYS A 52 -10.82 24.86 -4.56
CA LYS A 52 -11.14 24.97 -3.13
C LYS A 52 -12.07 23.83 -2.68
N VAL A 53 -13.06 23.49 -3.50
CA VAL A 53 -14.04 22.44 -3.20
C VAL A 53 -13.36 21.08 -3.22
N ILE A 54 -12.65 20.76 -4.31
CA ILE A 54 -12.00 19.44 -4.40
C ILE A 54 -10.89 19.26 -3.38
N TYR A 55 -10.18 20.32 -3.01
CA TYR A 55 -9.18 20.27 -1.94
C TYR A 55 -9.80 19.94 -0.57
N ALA A 56 -10.99 20.47 -0.27
CA ALA A 56 -11.71 20.10 0.94
C ALA A 56 -12.16 18.63 0.91
N SER A 57 -12.65 18.16 -0.24
CA SER A 57 -13.01 16.75 -0.45
C SER A 57 -11.79 15.83 -0.34
N SER A 58 -10.64 16.24 -0.88
CA SER A 58 -9.43 15.43 -0.91
C SER A 58 -8.85 15.23 0.48
N LYS A 59 -8.93 16.25 1.35
CA LYS A 59 -8.60 16.10 2.77
C LYS A 59 -9.46 15.06 3.47
N LYS A 60 -10.78 15.07 3.23
CA LYS A 60 -11.71 14.10 3.82
C LYS A 60 -11.42 12.69 3.33
N LEU A 61 -11.22 12.52 2.03
CA LEU A 61 -10.89 11.22 1.44
C LEU A 61 -9.55 10.69 1.95
N ALA A 62 -8.51 11.52 1.96
CA ALA A 62 -7.19 11.13 2.47
C ALA A 62 -7.24 10.72 3.94
N LEU A 63 -8.01 11.43 4.78
CA LEU A 63 -8.21 11.08 6.18
C LEU A 63 -9.00 9.77 6.33
N HIS A 64 -10.03 9.56 5.50
CA HIS A 64 -10.80 8.32 5.48
C HIS A 64 -9.91 7.11 5.12
N LEU A 65 -9.14 7.21 4.04
CA LEU A 65 -8.21 6.17 3.60
C LEU A 65 -7.12 5.89 4.64
N HIS A 66 -6.58 6.94 5.28
CA HIS A 66 -5.56 6.77 6.32
C HIS A 66 -6.09 6.03 7.54
N ASN A 67 -7.33 6.27 7.95
CA ASN A 67 -7.95 5.64 9.11
C ASN A 67 -8.71 4.34 8.78
N ARG A 68 -8.55 3.83 7.55
CA ARG A 68 -9.27 2.64 7.11
C ARG A 68 -8.78 1.42 7.87
N HIS A 69 -9.73 0.57 8.27
CA HIS A 69 -9.46 -0.72 8.89
C HIS A 69 -9.78 -1.85 7.90
N VAL A 70 -9.31 -3.05 8.17
CA VAL A 70 -9.75 -4.24 7.41
C VAL A 70 -11.19 -4.62 7.79
N PRO A 71 -11.91 -5.31 6.89
CA PRO A 71 -13.16 -5.99 7.22
C PRO A 71 -12.99 -6.89 8.45
N LEU A 72 -14.03 -6.98 9.27
CA LEU A 72 -14.03 -7.86 10.45
C LEU A 72 -14.10 -9.32 10.01
N GLU A 73 -13.23 -10.15 10.57
CA GLU A 73 -13.26 -11.59 10.37
C GLU A 73 -14.24 -12.26 11.37
N ALA A 74 -14.56 -13.53 11.15
CA ALA A 74 -15.53 -14.26 11.98
C ALA A 74 -15.18 -14.24 13.48
N GLU A 75 -13.90 -14.38 13.82
CA GLU A 75 -13.46 -14.35 15.22
C GLU A 75 -13.52 -12.94 15.82
N ASP A 76 -13.22 -11.89 15.02
CA ASP A 76 -13.39 -10.50 15.47
C ASP A 76 -14.86 -10.21 15.78
N ILE A 77 -15.78 -10.66 14.92
CA ILE A 77 -17.22 -10.54 15.13
C ILE A 77 -17.64 -11.22 16.44
N LYS A 78 -17.15 -12.43 16.69
CA LYS A 78 -17.43 -13.19 17.91
C LYS A 78 -16.93 -12.47 19.16
N LEU A 79 -15.70 -11.95 19.16
CA LEU A 79 -15.15 -11.16 20.26
C LEU A 79 -15.97 -9.88 20.52
N LYS A 80 -16.39 -9.21 19.44
CA LYS A 80 -17.24 -8.00 19.54
C LYS A 80 -18.62 -8.32 20.11
N LEU A 81 -19.21 -9.46 19.76
CA LEU A 81 -20.48 -9.91 20.32
C LEU A 81 -20.35 -10.32 21.81
N GLN A 82 -19.24 -10.92 22.21
CA GLN A 82 -18.94 -11.17 23.62
C GLN A 82 -18.82 -9.85 24.41
N GLU A 83 -18.18 -8.84 23.82
CA GLU A 83 -18.11 -7.49 24.42
C GLU A 83 -19.49 -6.85 24.57
N VAL A 84 -20.39 -7.01 23.59
CA VAL A 84 -21.79 -6.56 23.69
C VAL A 84 -22.50 -7.24 24.85
N ARG A 85 -22.40 -8.57 24.98
CA ARG A 85 -23.02 -9.33 26.09
C ARG A 85 -22.54 -8.83 27.44
N SER A 86 -21.22 -8.66 27.59
CA SER A 86 -20.61 -8.17 28.82
C SER A 86 -21.10 -6.76 29.18
N ARG A 87 -21.08 -5.82 28.22
CA ARG A 87 -21.51 -4.43 28.47
C ARG A 87 -23.00 -4.29 28.76
N LEU A 88 -23.84 -5.18 28.22
CA LEU A 88 -25.27 -5.21 28.48
C LEU A 88 -25.66 -6.11 29.66
N GLN A 89 -24.69 -6.73 30.34
CA GLN A 89 -24.91 -7.64 31.47
C GLN A 89 -25.91 -8.76 31.13
N ILE A 90 -25.78 -9.31 29.91
CA ILE A 90 -26.64 -10.40 29.46
C ILE A 90 -26.21 -11.67 30.16
N ASP A 91 -27.15 -12.29 30.87
CA ASP A 91 -26.96 -13.53 31.60
C ASP A 91 -26.59 -14.68 30.64
N ASP A 92 -25.40 -15.25 30.82
CA ASP A 92 -24.88 -16.35 30.00
C ASP A 92 -25.73 -17.62 30.09
N THR A 93 -26.54 -17.77 31.15
CA THR A 93 -27.46 -18.91 31.32
C THR A 93 -28.63 -18.91 30.33
N LYS A 94 -28.92 -17.77 29.69
CA LYS A 94 -30.03 -17.66 28.74
C LYS A 94 -29.76 -18.31 27.37
N HIS A 95 -28.55 -18.81 27.11
CA HIS A 95 -28.16 -19.46 25.85
C HIS A 95 -28.62 -18.72 24.57
N LEU A 96 -28.72 -17.38 24.61
CA LEU A 96 -29.13 -16.60 23.46
C LEU A 96 -28.13 -16.81 22.32
N SER A 97 -28.60 -17.09 21.12
CA SER A 97 -27.78 -17.10 19.93
C SER A 97 -27.29 -15.68 19.58
N ASN A 98 -26.25 -15.58 18.74
CA ASN A 98 -25.77 -14.28 18.28
C ASN A 98 -26.79 -13.55 17.38
N GLU A 99 -27.61 -14.31 16.65
CA GLU A 99 -28.67 -13.77 15.81
C GLU A 99 -29.79 -13.19 16.67
N GLU A 100 -30.19 -13.91 17.72
CA GLU A 100 -31.18 -13.46 18.70
C GLU A 100 -30.71 -12.21 19.44
N LEU A 101 -29.42 -12.17 19.83
CA LEU A 101 -28.81 -11.00 20.46
C LEU A 101 -28.94 -9.75 19.57
N LEU A 102 -28.70 -9.88 18.27
CA LEU A 102 -28.76 -8.77 17.32
C LEU A 102 -30.19 -8.36 16.91
N GLN A 103 -31.23 -9.06 17.38
CA GLN A 103 -32.62 -8.59 17.29
C GLN A 103 -32.93 -7.49 18.32
N ASP A 104 -32.21 -7.43 19.45
CA ASP A 104 -32.34 -6.33 20.40
C ASP A 104 -31.74 -5.03 19.79
N PRO A 105 -32.55 -3.96 19.63
CA PRO A 105 -32.07 -2.69 19.08
C PRO A 105 -30.87 -2.10 19.84
N LYS A 106 -30.79 -2.27 21.16
CA LYS A 106 -29.68 -1.76 21.99
C LYS A 106 -28.40 -2.55 21.72
N ALA A 107 -28.49 -3.88 21.69
CA ALA A 107 -27.36 -4.75 21.36
C ALA A 107 -26.85 -4.51 19.93
N LYS A 108 -27.77 -4.36 18.97
CA LYS A 108 -27.44 -4.05 17.57
C LYS A 108 -26.75 -2.69 17.43
N ALA A 109 -27.23 -1.66 18.13
CA ALA A 109 -26.61 -0.33 18.11
C ALA A 109 -25.21 -0.34 18.75
N LEU A 110 -25.03 -1.05 19.87
CA LEU A 110 -23.74 -1.22 20.52
C LEU A 110 -22.76 -2.02 19.65
N PHE A 111 -23.21 -3.11 19.03
CA PHE A 111 -22.38 -3.88 18.10
C PHE A 111 -21.90 -2.98 16.95
N ARG A 112 -22.80 -2.20 16.33
CA ARG A 112 -22.45 -1.26 15.25
C ARG A 112 -21.45 -0.19 15.68
N SER A 113 -21.49 0.29 16.93
CA SER A 113 -20.54 1.29 17.42
C SER A 113 -19.16 0.70 17.73
N LEU A 114 -19.07 -0.61 18.00
CA LEU A 114 -17.82 -1.33 18.23
C LEU A 114 -17.13 -1.77 16.92
N CYS A 115 -17.87 -1.79 15.81
CA CYS A 115 -17.41 -2.30 14.52
C CYS A 115 -17.07 -1.14 13.57
N TYR A 116 -15.91 -1.21 12.93
CA TYR A 116 -15.60 -0.32 11.82
C TYR A 116 -16.52 -0.65 10.64
N ASN A 117 -17.27 0.34 10.14
CA ASN A 117 -18.14 0.16 8.99
C ASN A 117 -17.32 0.18 7.69
N TRP A 118 -16.69 -0.95 7.39
CA TRP A 118 -15.98 -1.11 6.14
C TRP A 118 -16.95 -1.17 4.97
N ALA A 119 -16.67 -0.39 3.93
CA ALA A 119 -17.36 -0.46 2.66
C ALA A 119 -16.34 -0.27 1.52
N PRO A 120 -16.52 -0.92 0.37
CA PRO A 120 -15.68 -0.66 -0.79
C PRO A 120 -15.92 0.78 -1.28
N ILE A 121 -14.86 1.43 -1.76
CA ILE A 121 -14.97 2.75 -2.37
C ILE A 121 -15.19 2.56 -3.87
N SER A 122 -16.25 3.16 -4.38
CA SER A 122 -16.45 3.28 -5.82
C SER A 122 -15.68 4.49 -6.33
N TYR A 123 -14.68 4.26 -7.17
CA TYR A 123 -13.86 5.31 -7.77
C TYR A 123 -14.49 5.79 -9.06
N ASP A 124 -15.50 6.66 -8.94
CA ASP A 124 -16.01 7.44 -10.07
C ASP A 124 -15.05 8.58 -10.45
N LYS A 125 -15.35 9.28 -11.54
CA LYS A 125 -14.54 10.41 -12.03
C LYS A 125 -14.21 11.44 -10.95
N TYR A 126 -15.19 11.90 -10.18
CA TYR A 126 -14.96 12.94 -9.16
C TYR A 126 -14.10 12.41 -7.99
N THR A 127 -14.33 11.17 -7.58
CA THR A 127 -13.57 10.49 -6.53
C THR A 127 -12.13 10.25 -6.97
N CYS A 128 -11.90 9.89 -8.24
CA CYS A 128 -10.56 9.77 -8.82
C CYS A 128 -9.80 11.10 -8.79
N LEU A 129 -10.44 12.21 -9.16
CA LEU A 129 -9.80 13.54 -9.08
C LEU A 129 -9.56 13.97 -7.62
N THR A 130 -10.49 13.63 -6.73
CA THR A 130 -10.35 13.87 -5.29
C THR A 130 -9.15 13.08 -4.72
N TYR A 131 -8.98 11.84 -5.17
CA TYR A 131 -7.82 11.00 -4.84
C TYR A 131 -6.53 11.61 -5.40
N LEU A 132 -6.51 11.96 -6.69
CA LEU A 132 -5.37 12.60 -7.35
C LEU A 132 -4.88 13.84 -6.57
N VAL A 133 -5.79 14.74 -6.18
CA VAL A 133 -5.43 15.96 -5.43
C VAL A 133 -4.93 15.64 -4.01
N GLY A 134 -5.50 14.62 -3.36
CA GLY A 134 -5.20 14.33 -1.94
C GLY A 134 -4.02 13.39 -1.71
N ARG A 135 -3.71 12.52 -2.67
CA ARG A 135 -2.84 11.34 -2.46
C ARG A 135 -1.63 11.26 -3.37
N SER A 136 -1.67 11.86 -4.57
CA SER A 136 -0.60 11.72 -5.57
C SER A 136 0.79 12.09 -5.04
N VAL A 137 0.95 13.28 -4.46
CA VAL A 137 2.24 13.77 -3.93
C VAL A 137 2.75 12.93 -2.75
N PRO A 138 1.95 12.64 -1.70
CA PRO A 138 2.38 11.74 -0.64
C PRO A 138 2.81 10.36 -1.13
N GLU A 139 2.02 9.75 -2.03
CA GLU A 139 2.32 8.40 -2.55
C GLU A 139 3.57 8.38 -3.41
N TYR A 140 3.73 9.36 -4.31
CA TYR A 140 4.93 9.53 -5.11
C TYR A 140 6.17 9.68 -4.23
N THR A 141 6.07 10.47 -3.16
CA THR A 141 7.19 10.71 -2.24
C THR A 141 7.65 9.41 -1.57
N VAL A 142 6.71 8.56 -1.15
CA VAL A 142 7.03 7.26 -0.55
C VAL A 142 7.63 6.31 -1.59
N LEU A 143 7.03 6.19 -2.77
CA LEU A 143 7.49 5.31 -3.83
C LEU A 143 8.87 5.73 -4.37
N TYR A 144 9.07 7.02 -4.60
CA TYR A 144 10.38 7.57 -4.97
C TYR A 144 11.44 7.20 -3.94
N ARG A 145 11.13 7.31 -2.65
CA ARG A 145 12.06 6.96 -1.57
C ARG A 145 12.44 5.48 -1.61
N ILE A 146 11.46 4.59 -1.79
CA ILE A 146 11.66 3.14 -1.85
C ILE A 146 12.50 2.78 -3.08
N PHE A 147 12.14 3.25 -4.26
CA PHE A 147 12.89 2.96 -5.48
C PHE A 147 14.29 3.54 -5.45
N LYS A 148 14.46 4.74 -4.90
CA LYS A 148 15.79 5.30 -4.64
C LYS A 148 16.63 4.41 -3.74
N GLU A 149 16.03 3.83 -2.70
CA GLU A 149 16.74 2.93 -1.79
C GLU A 149 17.18 1.64 -2.50
N ILE A 150 16.35 1.09 -3.39
CA ILE A 150 16.75 -0.03 -4.24
C ILE A 150 17.93 0.38 -5.12
N VAL A 151 17.82 1.48 -5.86
CA VAL A 151 18.90 1.95 -6.77
C VAL A 151 20.21 2.25 -6.03
N ASP A 152 20.13 2.85 -4.84
CA ASP A 152 21.32 3.23 -4.07
C ASP A 152 22.05 2.00 -3.49
N ASN A 153 21.33 0.92 -3.16
CA ASN A 153 21.88 -0.28 -2.50
C ASN A 153 22.08 -1.48 -3.45
N ASP A 154 21.34 -1.56 -4.55
CA ASP A 154 21.52 -2.54 -5.64
C ASP A 154 21.65 -1.79 -6.97
N LYS A 155 22.88 -1.39 -7.29
CA LYS A 155 23.22 -0.66 -8.53
C LYS A 155 23.15 -1.54 -9.77
N SER A 156 23.16 -2.85 -9.61
CA SER A 156 23.01 -3.82 -10.71
C SER A 156 21.56 -4.03 -11.12
N PHE A 157 20.60 -3.63 -10.29
CA PHE A 157 19.20 -3.79 -10.58
C PHE A 157 18.71 -2.85 -11.71
N ILE A 158 18.49 -3.44 -12.88
CA ILE A 158 18.04 -2.75 -14.10
C ILE A 158 16.76 -3.45 -14.60
N PRO A 159 15.59 -3.21 -13.97
CA PRO A 159 14.35 -3.88 -14.30
C PRO A 159 13.93 -3.58 -15.75
N LYS A 160 13.45 -4.62 -16.43
CA LYS A 160 12.81 -4.60 -17.74
C LYS A 160 11.29 -4.68 -17.63
N THR A 161 10.78 -5.28 -16.58
CA THR A 161 9.34 -5.48 -16.37
C THR A 161 8.92 -5.03 -14.98
N LEU A 162 7.78 -4.32 -14.91
CA LEU A 162 7.17 -3.86 -13.67
C LEU A 162 5.71 -4.30 -13.65
N PHE A 163 5.27 -4.87 -12.52
CA PHE A 163 3.87 -5.16 -12.26
C PHE A 163 3.36 -4.32 -11.07
N ASP A 164 2.37 -3.47 -11.34
CA ASP A 164 1.68 -2.63 -10.36
C ASP A 164 0.27 -3.16 -10.06
N PHE A 165 0.06 -3.69 -8.84
CA PHE A 165 -1.23 -4.16 -8.35
C PHE A 165 -1.93 -3.06 -7.56
N GLY A 166 -3.17 -2.74 -7.95
CA GLY A 166 -3.88 -1.57 -7.45
C GLY A 166 -3.30 -0.29 -8.02
N SER A 167 -3.04 -0.27 -9.33
CA SER A 167 -2.22 0.75 -9.98
C SER A 167 -2.78 2.17 -9.90
N GLY A 168 -4.09 2.30 -9.68
CA GLY A 168 -4.76 3.58 -9.47
C GLY A 168 -4.43 4.62 -10.54
N ILE A 169 -3.98 5.79 -10.10
CA ILE A 169 -3.59 6.92 -10.97
C ILE A 169 -2.19 6.77 -11.59
N GLY A 170 -1.58 5.59 -11.46
CA GLY A 170 -0.27 5.25 -12.03
C GLY A 170 0.94 5.74 -11.23
N THR A 171 0.79 6.08 -9.95
CA THR A 171 1.87 6.65 -9.11
C THR A 171 3.16 5.83 -9.13
N VAL A 172 3.05 4.51 -9.16
CA VAL A 172 4.19 3.60 -9.28
C VAL A 172 4.94 3.84 -10.60
N MET A 173 4.23 3.96 -11.73
CA MET A 173 4.84 4.16 -13.05
C MET A 173 5.67 5.44 -13.12
N TRP A 174 5.10 6.60 -12.77
CA TRP A 174 5.83 7.87 -12.85
C TRP A 174 6.86 8.08 -11.72
N SER A 175 6.76 7.32 -10.62
CA SER A 175 7.85 7.22 -9.63
C SER A 175 9.00 6.36 -10.16
N ALA A 176 8.71 5.20 -10.76
CA ALA A 176 9.70 4.30 -11.34
C ALA A 176 10.43 4.94 -12.53
N SER A 177 9.75 5.77 -13.33
CA SER A 177 10.37 6.45 -14.47
C SER A 177 11.50 7.41 -14.08
N GLN A 178 11.54 7.90 -12.83
CA GLN A 178 12.65 8.71 -12.34
C GLN A 178 13.98 7.94 -12.28
N PHE A 179 13.92 6.61 -12.24
CA PHE A 179 15.10 5.75 -12.08
C PHE A 179 15.30 4.81 -13.29
N TRP A 180 14.21 4.32 -13.88
CA TRP A 180 14.23 3.21 -14.81
C TRP A 180 13.46 3.47 -16.13
N ALA A 181 13.22 4.74 -16.50
CA ALA A 181 12.52 5.09 -17.75
C ALA A 181 13.14 4.44 -19.01
N ASN A 182 14.46 4.27 -19.02
CA ASN A 182 15.17 3.70 -20.17
C ASN A 182 15.20 2.16 -20.17
N SER A 183 15.01 1.51 -19.02
CA SER A 183 15.16 0.06 -18.89
C SER A 183 13.83 -0.68 -18.92
N ILE A 184 12.79 -0.17 -18.27
CA ILE A 184 11.48 -0.84 -18.22
C ILE A 184 10.83 -0.75 -19.61
N LYS A 185 10.47 -1.91 -20.16
CA LYS A 185 9.79 -2.10 -21.45
C LYS A 185 8.41 -2.71 -21.30
N GLU A 186 7.99 -2.98 -20.06
CA GLU A 186 6.64 -3.42 -19.74
C GLU A 186 6.22 -2.93 -18.36
N TYR A 187 5.08 -2.24 -18.31
CA TYR A 187 4.33 -1.90 -17.12
C TYR A 187 3.00 -2.64 -17.19
N TYR A 188 2.82 -3.65 -16.36
CA TYR A 188 1.56 -4.37 -16.23
C TYR A 188 0.80 -3.75 -15.05
N CYS A 189 -0.31 -3.06 -15.33
CA CYS A 189 -1.02 -2.25 -14.34
C CYS A 189 -2.40 -2.83 -14.10
N VAL A 190 -2.69 -3.26 -12.87
CA VAL A 190 -3.97 -3.88 -12.51
C VAL A 190 -4.77 -2.95 -11.61
N ASP A 191 -5.94 -2.52 -12.07
CA ASP A 191 -6.93 -1.80 -11.25
C ASP A 191 -8.36 -2.14 -11.70
N ILE A 192 -9.29 -2.24 -10.76
CA ILE A 192 -10.69 -2.58 -11.05
C ILE A 192 -11.47 -1.38 -11.62
N SER A 193 -11.08 -0.15 -11.29
CA SER A 193 -11.82 1.06 -11.71
C SER A 193 -11.43 1.47 -13.12
N SER A 194 -12.41 1.49 -14.03
CA SER A 194 -12.21 2.01 -15.38
C SER A 194 -11.98 3.52 -15.40
N ASP A 195 -12.52 4.28 -14.45
CA ASP A 195 -12.33 5.73 -14.38
C ASP A 195 -10.95 6.11 -13.85
N ILE A 196 -10.41 5.36 -12.88
CA ILE A 196 -9.04 5.60 -12.41
C ILE A 196 -8.02 5.23 -13.50
N GLN A 197 -8.31 4.18 -14.27
CA GLN A 197 -7.50 3.79 -15.43
C GLN A 197 -7.45 4.91 -16.47
N LYS A 198 -8.61 5.46 -16.90
CA LYS A 198 -8.65 6.59 -17.84
C LYS A 198 -7.86 7.80 -17.33
N LEU A 199 -7.93 8.06 -16.02
CA LEU A 199 -7.16 9.14 -15.41
C LEU A 199 -5.65 8.85 -15.44
N SER A 200 -5.22 7.62 -15.13
CA SER A 200 -3.83 7.19 -15.25
C SER A 200 -3.31 7.32 -16.69
N GLU A 201 -4.10 6.86 -17.66
CA GLU A 201 -3.79 7.00 -19.10
C GLU A 201 -3.57 8.46 -19.49
N TYR A 202 -4.41 9.38 -19.00
CA TYR A 202 -4.20 10.81 -19.25
C TYR A 202 -2.93 11.34 -18.57
N LEU A 203 -2.74 11.05 -17.29
CA LEU A 203 -1.61 11.54 -16.49
C LEU A 203 -0.27 11.10 -17.08
N ILE A 204 -0.18 9.86 -17.56
CA ILE A 204 1.08 9.34 -18.09
C ILE A 204 1.54 10.06 -19.36
N THR A 205 0.62 10.65 -20.14
CA THR A 205 0.97 11.50 -21.29
C THR A 205 1.65 12.80 -20.90
N LYS A 206 1.53 13.22 -19.63
CA LYS A 206 2.12 14.44 -19.08
C LYS A 206 3.35 14.16 -18.23
N ALA A 207 3.60 12.90 -17.90
CA ALA A 207 4.65 12.51 -17.00
C ALA A 207 6.05 12.79 -17.57
N THR A 208 6.93 13.30 -16.71
CA THR A 208 8.36 13.43 -16.99
C THR A 208 9.17 12.70 -15.92
N PRO A 209 10.16 11.86 -16.29
CA PRO A 209 10.51 11.41 -17.65
C PRO A 209 9.36 10.71 -18.38
N ALA A 210 9.34 10.84 -19.71
CA ALA A 210 8.31 10.25 -20.56
C ALA A 210 8.42 8.72 -20.56
N ILE A 211 7.27 8.06 -20.48
CA ILE A 211 7.15 6.60 -20.60
C ILE A 211 6.53 6.29 -21.97
N ASN A 212 7.10 5.33 -22.69
CA ASN A 212 6.53 4.89 -23.96
C ASN A 212 5.17 4.22 -23.72
N PRO A 213 4.05 4.76 -24.25
CA PRO A 213 2.72 4.19 -24.04
C PRO A 213 2.58 2.73 -24.51
N ASN A 214 3.38 2.30 -25.51
CA ASN A 214 3.36 0.93 -26.01
C ASN A 214 3.89 -0.10 -24.99
N TYR A 215 4.53 0.36 -23.92
CA TYR A 215 5.00 -0.49 -22.83
C TYR A 215 3.97 -0.63 -21.71
N ILE A 216 2.81 0.04 -21.78
CA ILE A 216 1.85 0.08 -20.68
C ILE A 216 0.64 -0.80 -20.99
N PHE A 217 0.35 -1.74 -20.09
CA PHE A 217 -0.74 -2.70 -20.22
C PHE A 217 -1.67 -2.59 -19.02
N TYR A 218 -2.76 -1.84 -19.17
CA TYR A 218 -3.80 -1.77 -18.16
C TYR A 218 -4.72 -3.00 -18.21
N ARG A 219 -5.06 -3.53 -17.04
CA ARG A 219 -5.88 -4.74 -16.85
C ARG A 219 -6.75 -4.59 -15.61
N GLN A 220 -7.87 -5.31 -15.58
CA GLN A 220 -8.74 -5.37 -14.40
C GLN A 220 -8.53 -6.62 -13.56
N PHE A 221 -7.72 -7.56 -14.05
CA PHE A 221 -7.49 -8.86 -13.42
C PHE A 221 -6.00 -9.19 -13.41
N LEU A 222 -5.59 -9.97 -12.41
CA LEU A 222 -4.24 -10.53 -12.32
C LEU A 222 -3.95 -11.44 -13.53
N PRO A 223 -2.68 -11.61 -13.94
CA PRO A 223 -2.30 -12.59 -14.96
C PRO A 223 -2.75 -13.99 -14.53
N SER A 224 -3.42 -14.71 -15.42
CA SER A 224 -3.93 -16.06 -15.15
C SER A 224 -2.84 -17.14 -15.14
N THR A 225 -1.72 -16.91 -15.82
CA THR A 225 -0.63 -17.88 -15.93
C THR A 225 0.44 -17.63 -14.87
N SER A 226 0.93 -18.67 -14.19
CA SER A 226 2.02 -18.55 -13.20
C SER A 226 3.40 -18.34 -13.86
N ILE A 227 3.55 -18.72 -15.13
CA ILE A 227 4.84 -18.75 -15.86
C ILE A 227 5.51 -17.38 -15.98
N ARG A 228 4.73 -16.30 -16.18
CA ARG A 228 5.30 -14.98 -16.40
C ARG A 228 5.62 -14.29 -15.07
N THR A 229 6.89 -14.01 -14.80
CA THR A 229 7.34 -13.17 -13.67
C THR A 229 7.68 -11.75 -14.13
N TYR A 230 7.89 -10.87 -13.15
CA TYR A 230 8.24 -9.46 -13.33
C TYR A 230 9.44 -9.11 -12.45
N ASP A 231 10.39 -8.32 -12.96
CA ASP A 231 11.58 -7.93 -12.21
C ASP A 231 11.23 -7.24 -10.89
N ILE A 232 10.21 -6.37 -10.94
CA ILE A 232 9.65 -5.73 -9.75
C ILE A 232 8.12 -5.79 -9.75
N VAL A 233 7.57 -6.26 -8.64
CA VAL A 233 6.13 -6.27 -8.35
C VAL A 233 5.87 -5.28 -7.23
N VAL A 234 4.85 -4.44 -7.37
CA VAL A 234 4.50 -3.40 -6.41
C VAL A 234 3.02 -3.51 -6.05
N SER A 235 2.71 -3.47 -4.76
CA SER A 235 1.37 -3.21 -4.25
C SER A 235 1.43 -2.01 -3.31
N ALA A 236 0.89 -0.89 -3.74
CA ALA A 236 0.93 0.35 -2.99
C ALA A 236 -0.47 0.81 -2.58
N TYR A 237 -0.76 0.73 -1.28
CA TYR A 237 -2.01 1.13 -0.63
C TYR A 237 -3.23 0.34 -1.13
N SER A 238 -3.05 -0.95 -1.42
CA SER A 238 -4.06 -1.78 -2.09
C SER A 238 -4.52 -2.97 -1.25
N LEU A 239 -3.72 -3.48 -0.32
CA LEU A 239 -4.09 -4.68 0.46
C LEU A 239 -5.20 -4.38 1.47
N LEU A 240 -5.27 -3.16 2.01
CA LEU A 240 -6.38 -2.72 2.87
C LEU A 240 -7.72 -2.58 2.15
N GLU A 241 -7.70 -2.53 0.82
CA GLU A 241 -8.90 -2.45 -0.03
C GLU A 241 -9.53 -3.82 -0.30
N LEU A 242 -8.85 -4.92 0.06
CA LEU A 242 -9.32 -6.28 -0.17
C LEU A 242 -10.39 -6.71 0.85
N LEU A 243 -11.36 -7.48 0.36
CA LEU A 243 -12.62 -7.80 1.04
C LEU A 243 -12.49 -8.64 2.32
N ASN A 244 -11.39 -9.37 2.50
CA ASN A 244 -11.14 -10.22 3.66
C ASN A 244 -9.68 -10.69 3.68
N GLN A 245 -9.28 -11.32 4.78
CA GLN A 245 -7.95 -11.88 4.98
C GLN A 245 -7.58 -12.94 3.94
N LYS A 246 -8.51 -13.84 3.59
CA LYS A 246 -8.26 -14.87 2.58
C LYS A 246 -7.87 -14.25 1.24
N ALA A 247 -8.62 -13.26 0.77
CA ALA A 247 -8.33 -12.54 -0.47
C ALA A 247 -6.97 -11.82 -0.42
N ARG A 248 -6.60 -11.24 0.74
CA ARG A 248 -5.27 -10.62 0.93
C ARG A 248 -4.15 -11.64 0.80
N ILE A 249 -4.22 -12.74 1.54
CA ILE A 249 -3.18 -13.79 1.52
C ILE A 249 -3.05 -14.41 0.12
N GLU A 250 -4.18 -14.74 -0.54
CA GLU A 250 -4.16 -15.24 -1.91
C GLU A 250 -3.54 -14.24 -2.89
N THR A 251 -3.81 -12.95 -2.71
CA THR A 251 -3.21 -11.89 -3.53
C THR A 251 -1.71 -11.78 -3.25
N ILE A 252 -1.28 -11.75 -1.99
CA ILE A 252 0.14 -11.71 -1.61
C ILE A 252 0.89 -12.89 -2.22
N MET A 253 0.34 -14.10 -2.12
CA MET A 253 0.90 -15.30 -2.73
C MET A 253 1.07 -15.16 -4.25
N LYS A 254 0.02 -14.69 -4.94
CA LYS A 254 0.06 -14.46 -6.39
C LYS A 254 1.08 -13.40 -6.78
N LEU A 255 1.18 -12.31 -6.02
CA LEU A 255 2.17 -11.25 -6.27
C LEU A 255 3.60 -11.78 -6.07
N TRP A 256 3.84 -12.56 -5.02
CA TRP A 256 5.13 -13.21 -4.79
C TRP A 256 5.51 -14.18 -5.92
N GLN A 257 4.59 -15.04 -6.36
CA GLN A 257 4.81 -15.95 -7.50
C GLN A 257 5.02 -15.21 -8.84
N LYS A 258 4.71 -13.92 -8.90
CA LYS A 258 4.93 -13.05 -10.06
C LYS A 258 6.21 -12.24 -9.94
N THR A 259 6.94 -12.38 -8.83
CA THR A 259 8.14 -11.61 -8.53
C THR A 259 9.38 -12.39 -8.92
N GLU A 260 10.23 -11.78 -9.74
CA GLU A 260 11.55 -12.31 -10.07
C GLU A 260 12.61 -11.80 -9.08
N GLN A 261 12.64 -10.49 -8.79
CA GLN A 261 13.70 -9.89 -7.95
C GLN A 261 13.15 -9.12 -6.76
N TYR A 262 12.21 -8.19 -6.96
CA TYR A 262 11.69 -7.33 -5.88
C TYR A 262 10.17 -7.36 -5.75
N LEU A 263 9.67 -7.67 -4.56
CA LEU A 263 8.28 -7.41 -4.16
C LEU A 263 8.24 -6.23 -3.19
N VAL A 264 7.57 -5.16 -3.58
CA VAL A 264 7.39 -3.94 -2.79
C VAL A 264 5.94 -3.85 -2.32
N ILE A 265 5.74 -3.85 -1.00
CA ILE A 265 4.41 -3.67 -0.39
C ILE A 265 4.42 -2.38 0.44
N VAL A 266 3.47 -1.50 0.18
CA VAL A 266 3.32 -0.22 0.88
C VAL A 266 1.90 -0.10 1.43
N GLU A 267 1.76 0.21 2.71
CA GLU A 267 0.48 0.49 3.35
C GLU A 267 0.60 1.74 4.23
N PRO A 268 -0.52 2.38 4.63
CA PRO A 268 -0.49 3.51 5.55
C PRO A 268 0.28 3.19 6.82
N GLY A 269 1.08 4.15 7.32
CA GLY A 269 1.83 4.06 8.57
C GLY A 269 0.94 4.11 9.82
N THR A 270 -0.03 3.20 9.91
CA THR A 270 -0.97 3.03 11.03
C THR A 270 -0.78 1.66 11.66
N ARG A 271 -1.40 1.42 12.83
CA ARG A 271 -1.37 0.11 13.48
C ARG A 271 -1.94 -0.99 12.58
N VAL A 272 -2.98 -0.68 11.81
CA VAL A 272 -3.59 -1.64 10.87
C VAL A 272 -2.65 -1.91 9.71
N GLY A 273 -2.11 -0.87 9.06
CA GLY A 273 -1.15 -1.05 7.97
C GLY A 273 0.09 -1.84 8.40
N TYR A 274 0.64 -1.55 9.59
CA TYR A 274 1.74 -2.33 10.18
C TYR A 274 1.39 -3.82 10.34
N LYS A 275 0.18 -4.14 10.83
CA LYS A 275 -0.28 -5.53 10.97
C LYS A 275 -0.32 -6.23 9.61
N ILE A 276 -0.81 -5.56 8.57
CA ILE A 276 -0.90 -6.13 7.21
C ILE A 276 0.48 -6.33 6.58
N ILE A 277 1.40 -5.39 6.74
CA ILE A 277 2.78 -5.54 6.26
C ILE A 277 3.47 -6.72 6.94
N ASN A 278 3.31 -6.89 8.26
CA ASN A 278 3.88 -8.05 8.96
C ASN A 278 3.23 -9.36 8.56
N GLU A 279 1.90 -9.38 8.38
CA GLU A 279 1.18 -10.56 7.86
C GLU A 279 1.74 -10.98 6.50
N ALA A 280 1.93 -10.04 5.58
CA ALA A 280 2.51 -10.32 4.27
C ALA A 280 3.97 -10.79 4.37
N ARG A 281 4.79 -10.11 5.18
CA ARG A 281 6.19 -10.46 5.42
C ARG A 281 6.32 -11.89 5.96
N ASP A 282 5.60 -12.21 7.02
CA ASP A 282 5.70 -13.50 7.68
C ASP A 282 5.16 -14.61 6.78
N PHE A 283 4.09 -14.35 6.01
CA PHE A 283 3.61 -15.27 4.98
C PHE A 283 4.69 -15.55 3.93
N ILE A 284 5.31 -14.52 3.36
CA ILE A 284 6.33 -14.66 2.30
C ILE A 284 7.59 -15.36 2.84
N LEU A 285 8.06 -15.02 4.04
CA LEU A 285 9.26 -15.64 4.61
C LEU A 285 9.05 -17.11 4.94
N ASN A 286 7.86 -17.48 5.42
CA ASN A 286 7.52 -18.88 5.65
C ASN A 286 7.33 -19.63 4.33
N TYR A 287 6.62 -19.05 3.35
CA TYR A 287 6.43 -19.64 2.03
C TYR A 287 7.75 -19.79 1.25
N GLY A 288 8.59 -18.77 1.27
CA GLY A 288 9.90 -18.75 0.60
C GLY A 288 10.97 -19.59 1.30
N SER A 289 10.74 -20.04 2.54
CA SER A 289 11.59 -21.07 3.14
C SER A 289 11.46 -22.42 2.45
N GLU A 290 10.35 -22.65 1.74
CA GLU A 290 10.07 -23.84 0.95
C GLU A 290 10.54 -23.70 -0.52
N ILE A 291 10.73 -22.47 -1.02
CA ILE A 291 11.05 -22.15 -2.43
C ILE A 291 12.05 -20.99 -2.45
N GLU A 292 13.31 -21.25 -2.81
CA GLU A 292 14.40 -20.26 -3.04
C GLU A 292 14.36 -18.99 -2.15
N GLY A 293 14.85 -19.12 -0.91
CA GLY A 293 15.48 -18.05 -0.12
C GLY A 293 14.89 -16.64 -0.19
N ALA A 294 13.63 -16.45 0.22
CA ALA A 294 13.09 -15.10 0.44
C ALA A 294 13.87 -14.36 1.55
N HIS A 295 14.20 -13.10 1.34
CA HIS A 295 14.81 -12.25 2.36
C HIS A 295 14.23 -10.83 2.32
N VAL A 296 14.35 -10.11 3.45
CA VAL A 296 13.87 -8.73 3.56
C VAL A 296 14.99 -7.79 3.14
N PHE A 297 14.82 -7.14 1.99
CA PHE A 297 15.75 -6.11 1.51
C PHE A 297 15.59 -4.77 2.26
N SER A 298 14.36 -4.36 2.57
CA SER A 298 14.07 -3.12 3.31
C SER A 298 12.65 -3.14 3.91
N PRO A 299 12.42 -2.51 5.08
CA PRO A 299 13.43 -1.92 5.95
C PRO A 299 14.23 -3.00 6.66
N VAL A 300 15.55 -3.00 6.48
CA VAL A 300 16.43 -3.83 7.32
C VAL A 300 16.58 -3.09 8.64
N SER A 301 16.28 -3.74 9.75
CA SER A 301 16.88 -3.33 11.03
C SER A 301 18.41 -3.43 10.86
N LYS A 302 19.08 -2.32 10.51
CA LYS A 302 20.55 -2.20 10.35
C LYS A 302 21.35 -2.44 11.65
N ILE A 303 20.80 -3.24 12.57
CA ILE A 303 21.47 -3.73 13.77
C ILE A 303 22.00 -5.17 13.54
N LEU A 304 21.74 -5.79 12.38
CA LEU A 304 22.09 -7.19 12.15
C LEU A 304 22.66 -7.39 10.74
N VAL A 305 23.98 -7.30 10.62
CA VAL A 305 24.81 -8.01 9.63
C VAL A 305 25.92 -8.67 10.41
#